data_AF-A0A1Q7PN36-F1
#
_entry.id   AF-A0A1Q7PN36-F1
#
_cell.length_a   1.000
_cell.length_b   1.000
_cell.length_c   1.000
_cell.angle_alpha   90.00
_cell.angle_beta   90.00
_cell.angle_gamma   90.00
#
_symmetry.space_group_name_H-M   'P 1'
#
loop_
_entity.id
_entity.type
_entity.pdbx_description
1 polymer ?
#
loop_
_entity_poly.entity_id
_entity_poly.type
_entity_poly.pdbx_seq_one_letter_code
_entity_poly.pdbx_strand_id
1 'polypeptide(L)'
;MEVVELEKLRTPITVNAVYILLLGLITLSPGMVSSVFGYAVGDAGVLRVLSGTLLGLGVLLWGIASNVSKYGGLAMHVVIATAIGTLWLLWGWAGHLFTLRNAGFPIIINIVLAAWVWSARPKS
;
A
#
# COMPACT_ATOMS: atom_id res chain seq x y z
N MET A 1 1.61 7.87 28.33
CA MET A 1 0.31 7.80 27.64
C MET A 1 0.49 7.91 26.12
N GLU A 2 1.22 8.92 25.64
CA GLU A 2 1.56 9.11 24.21
C GLU A 2 2.25 7.89 23.55
N VAL A 3 3.21 7.26 24.24
CA VAL A 3 3.90 6.06 23.71
C VAL A 3 2.94 4.89 23.48
N VAL A 4 1.96 4.68 24.38
CA VAL A 4 0.96 3.60 24.27
C VAL A 4 -0.03 3.88 23.14
N GLU A 5 -0.38 5.15 22.91
CA GLU A 5 -1.22 5.55 21.77
C GLU A 5 -0.50 5.34 20.44
N LEU A 6 0.79 5.66 20.36
CA LEU A 6 1.60 5.44 19.16
C LEU A 6 1.81 3.95 18.84
N GLU A 7 1.86 3.08 19.85
CA GLU A 7 1.95 1.63 19.63
C GLU A 7 0.76 1.05 18.85
N LYS A 8 -0.41 1.69 18.90
CA LYS A 8 -1.59 1.28 18.10
C LYS A 8 -1.33 1.38 16.59
N LEU A 9 -0.36 2.20 16.16
CA LEU A 9 0.03 2.34 14.76
C LEU A 9 0.92 1.20 14.24
N ARG A 10 1.59 0.46 15.13
CA ARG A 10 2.57 -0.56 14.73
C ARG A 10 1.94 -1.60 13.82
N THR A 11 0.85 -2.20 14.26
CA THR A 11 0.13 -3.23 13.51
C THR A 11 -0.35 -2.75 12.15
N PRO A 12 -1.17 -1.69 12.02
CA PRO A 12 -1.68 -1.26 10.72
C PRO A 12 -0.58 -0.83 9.76
N ILE A 13 0.49 -0.17 10.23
CA ILE A 13 1.62 0.20 9.37
C ILE A 13 2.42 -1.05 8.94
N THR A 14 2.58 -2.05 9.82
CA THR A 14 3.22 -3.33 9.45
C THR A 14 2.43 -4.07 8.39
N VAL A 15 1.10 -4.15 8.54
CA VAL A 15 0.24 -4.79 7.53
C VAL A 15 0.32 -4.04 6.20
N ASN A 16 0.36 -2.70 6.23
CA ASN A 16 0.55 -1.90 5.02
C ASN A 16 1.92 -2.17 4.36
N ALA A 17 3.00 -2.23 5.15
CA ALA A 17 4.33 -2.60 4.68
C ALA A 17 4.33 -3.99 4.00
N VAL A 18 3.75 -5.00 4.66
CA VAL A 18 3.65 -6.37 4.12
C VAL A 18 2.87 -6.38 2.81
N TYR A 19 1.73 -5.70 2.76
CA TYR A 19 0.92 -5.63 1.55
C TYR A 19 1.69 -5.01 0.38
N ILE A 20 2.34 -3.87 0.59
CA ILE A 20 3.13 -3.19 -0.44
C ILE A 20 4.35 -4.03 -0.87
N LEU A 21 5.01 -4.72 0.07
CA LEU A 21 6.08 -5.67 -0.25
C LEU A 21 5.58 -6.82 -1.11
N LEU A 22 4.44 -7.41 -0.78
CA LEU A 22 3.82 -8.48 -1.56
C LEU A 22 3.45 -8.00 -2.97
N LEU A 23 2.92 -6.79 -3.12
CA LEU A 23 2.68 -6.21 -4.44
C LEU A 23 4.00 -6.08 -5.22
N GLY A 24 5.06 -5.57 -4.57
CA GLY A 24 6.40 -5.48 -5.15
C GLY A 24 6.92 -6.82 -5.65
N LEU A 25 6.82 -7.87 -4.83
CA LEU A 25 7.21 -9.23 -5.21
C LEU A 25 6.37 -9.81 -6.35
N ILE A 26 5.05 -9.60 -6.34
CA ILE A 26 4.15 -10.04 -7.43
C ILE A 26 4.58 -9.36 -8.74
N THR A 27 4.87 -8.06 -8.70
CA THR A 27 5.32 -7.29 -9.87
C THR A 27 6.75 -7.60 -10.34
N LEU A 28 7.46 -8.57 -9.75
CA LEU A 28 8.69 -9.10 -10.36
C LEU A 28 8.40 -10.03 -11.53
N SER A 29 7.20 -10.64 -11.57
CA SER A 29 6.82 -11.66 -12.54
C SER A 29 5.55 -11.27 -13.29
N PRO A 30 5.61 -11.10 -14.63
CA PRO A 30 4.43 -10.92 -15.46
C PRO A 30 3.38 -12.03 -15.29
N GLY A 31 3.84 -13.27 -15.09
CA GLY A 31 2.96 -14.42 -14.85
C GLY A 31 2.20 -14.31 -13.53
N MET A 32 2.84 -13.84 -12.47
CA MET A 32 2.18 -13.61 -11.18
C MET A 32 1.16 -12.48 -11.26
N VAL A 33 1.50 -11.39 -11.96
CA VAL A 33 0.58 -10.26 -12.18
C VAL A 33 -0.66 -10.70 -12.96
N SER A 34 -0.48 -11.51 -14.00
CA SER A 34 -1.59 -12.10 -14.75
C SER A 34 -2.43 -13.05 -13.90
N SER A 35 -1.80 -13.88 -13.07
CA SER A 35 -2.50 -14.82 -12.19
C SER A 35 -3.32 -14.11 -11.10
N VAL A 36 -2.69 -13.18 -10.38
CA VAL A 36 -3.28 -12.50 -9.22
C VAL A 36 -4.31 -11.46 -9.66
N PHE A 37 -3.95 -10.61 -10.63
CA PHE A 37 -4.78 -9.47 -11.01
C PHE A 37 -5.56 -9.71 -12.30
N GLY A 38 -5.29 -10.76 -13.07
CA GLY A 38 -5.90 -10.93 -14.39
C GLY A 38 -5.45 -9.87 -15.40
N TYR A 39 -4.28 -9.26 -15.19
CA TYR A 39 -3.76 -8.20 -16.05
C TYR A 39 -2.73 -8.75 -17.04
N ALA A 40 -2.93 -8.49 -18.33
CA ALA A 40 -1.98 -8.85 -19.37
C ALA A 40 -0.86 -7.80 -19.42
N VAL A 41 0.35 -8.20 -19.02
CA VAL A 41 1.50 -7.29 -18.95
C VAL A 41 2.08 -7.08 -20.36
N GLY A 42 1.99 -5.86 -20.87
CA GLY A 42 2.58 -5.48 -22.17
C GLY A 42 4.07 -5.12 -22.09
N ASP A 43 4.54 -4.56 -20.96
CA ASP A 43 5.92 -4.12 -20.77
C ASP A 43 6.47 -4.62 -19.41
N ALA A 44 7.39 -5.58 -19.48
CA ALA A 44 8.05 -6.13 -18.30
C ALA A 44 9.09 -5.18 -17.66
N GLY A 45 9.62 -4.21 -18.41
CA GLY A 45 10.51 -3.18 -17.91
C GLY A 45 9.79 -2.24 -16.94
N VAL A 46 8.62 -1.75 -17.33
CA VAL A 46 7.75 -0.93 -16.45
C VAL A 46 7.39 -1.69 -15.17
N LEU A 47 7.11 -2.99 -15.29
CA LEU A 47 6.80 -3.86 -14.15
C LEU A 47 7.97 -3.92 -13.14
N ARG A 48 9.21 -4.02 -13.62
CA ARG A 48 10.42 -4.04 -12.76
C ARG A 48 10.65 -2.71 -12.05
N VAL A 49 10.41 -1.59 -12.74
CA VAL A 49 10.48 -0.26 -12.11
C VAL A 49 9.44 -0.15 -11.00
N LEU A 50 8.19 -0.53 -11.28
CA LEU A 50 7.11 -0.55 -10.30
C LEU A 50 7.45 -1.46 -9.11
N SER A 51 8.01 -2.63 -9.37
CA SER A 51 8.47 -3.55 -8.34
C SER A 51 9.52 -2.91 -7.43
N GLY A 52 10.54 -2.28 -8.00
CA GLY A 52 11.57 -1.57 -7.22
C GLY A 52 10.96 -0.47 -6.34
N THR A 53 10.04 0.32 -6.88
CA THR A 53 9.34 1.37 -6.13
C THR A 53 8.50 0.79 -4.98
N LEU A 54 7.71 -0.25 -5.25
CA LEU A 54 6.87 -0.90 -4.23
C LEU A 54 7.73 -1.54 -3.15
N LEU A 55 8.77 -2.28 -3.50
CA LEU A 55 9.67 -2.89 -2.52
C LEU A 55 10.35 -1.82 -1.65
N GLY A 56 10.83 -0.73 -2.24
CA GLY A 56 11.41 0.39 -1.51
C GLY A 56 10.42 1.05 -0.54
N LEU A 57 9.19 1.34 -1.00
CA LEU A 57 8.12 1.88 -0.15
C LEU A 57 7.73 0.92 0.97
N GLY A 58 7.65 -0.37 0.69
CA GLY A 58 7.36 -1.40 1.69
C GLY A 58 8.42 -1.46 2.79
N VAL A 59 9.70 -1.39 2.43
CA VAL A 59 10.81 -1.31 3.41
C VAL A 59 10.75 -0.02 4.23
N LEU A 60 10.41 1.12 3.62
CA LEU A 60 10.24 2.39 4.35
C LEU A 60 9.11 2.30 5.38
N LEU A 61 7.95 1.76 4.98
CA LEU A 61 6.83 1.52 5.90
C LEU A 61 7.20 0.56 7.02
N TRP A 62 7.98 -0.49 6.71
CA TRP A 62 8.49 -1.43 7.71
C TRP A 62 9.38 -0.72 8.74
N GLY A 63 10.24 0.19 8.29
CA GLY A 63 11.08 1.02 9.17
C GLY A 63 10.25 1.92 10.09
N ILE A 64 9.19 2.54 9.58
CA ILE A 64 8.25 3.34 10.37
C ILE A 64 7.56 2.47 11.42
N ALA A 65 7.04 1.31 11.03
CA ALA A 65 6.41 0.35 11.94
C ALA A 65 7.38 -0.19 13.01
N SER A 66 8.65 -0.34 12.69
CA SER A 66 9.66 -0.84 13.63
C SER A 66 9.90 0.12 14.78
N ASN A 67 9.78 1.43 14.55
CA ASN A 67 9.99 2.48 15.56
C ASN A 67 8.89 3.56 15.51
N VAL A 68 7.67 3.18 15.91
CA VAL A 68 6.51 4.08 15.94
C VAL A 68 6.63 5.23 16.95
N SER A 69 7.43 5.08 18.00
CA SER A 69 7.66 6.18 18.96
C SER A 69 8.42 7.34 18.31
N LYS A 70 9.35 7.04 17.39
CA LYS A 70 10.08 8.06 16.62
C LYS A 70 9.30 8.55 15.38
N TYR A 71 8.61 7.66 14.68
CA TYR A 71 8.03 7.95 13.36
C TYR A 71 6.51 8.06 13.31
N GLY A 72 5.80 7.88 14.44
CA GLY A 72 4.34 7.86 14.45
C GLY A 72 3.66 9.16 14.01
N GLY A 73 4.36 10.30 14.06
CA GLY A 73 3.90 11.56 13.45
C GLY A 73 3.69 11.49 11.93
N LEU A 74 4.23 10.46 11.27
CA LEU A 74 4.03 10.22 9.83
C LEU A 74 2.74 9.47 9.51
N ALA A 75 1.93 9.06 10.50
CA ALA A 75 0.72 8.27 10.27
C ALA A 75 -0.22 8.90 9.23
N MET A 76 -0.40 10.23 9.27
CA MET A 76 -1.24 10.91 8.28
C MET A 76 -0.67 10.86 6.85
N HIS A 77 0.66 10.89 6.70
CA HIS A 77 1.32 10.74 5.41
C HIS A 77 1.10 9.34 4.83
N VAL A 78 1.10 8.30 5.69
CA VAL A 78 0.77 6.93 5.29
C VAL A 78 -0.67 6.83 4.81
N VAL A 79 -1.63 7.47 5.51
CA VAL A 79 -3.04 7.53 5.08
C VAL A 79 -3.16 8.21 3.72
N ILE A 80 -2.52 9.37 3.52
CA ILE A 80 -2.57 10.12 2.26
C ILE A 80 -1.96 9.30 1.13
N ALA A 81 -0.79 8.70 1.32
CA ALA A 81 -0.14 7.87 0.30
C ALA A 81 -1.03 6.68 -0.11
N THR A 82 -1.67 6.03 0.86
CA THR A 82 -2.59 4.91 0.61
C THR A 82 -3.85 5.40 -0.14
N ALA A 83 -4.40 6.55 0.24
CA ALA A 83 -5.56 7.16 -0.43
C ALA A 83 -5.25 7.58 -1.87
N ILE A 84 -4.07 8.14 -2.14
CA ILE A 84 -3.61 8.44 -3.51
C ILE A 84 -3.59 7.16 -4.34
N GLY A 85 -3.06 6.05 -3.79
CA GLY A 85 -3.09 4.75 -4.46
C GLY A 85 -4.51 4.30 -4.83
N THR A 86 -5.47 4.44 -3.91
CA THR A 86 -6.90 4.17 -4.18
C THR A 86 -7.45 5.04 -5.31
N LEU A 87 -7.21 6.36 -5.25
CA LEU A 87 -7.71 7.30 -6.25
C LEU A 87 -7.14 7.00 -7.64
N TRP A 88 -5.88 6.57 -7.72
CA TRP A 88 -5.25 6.22 -8.99
C TRP A 88 -5.85 4.96 -9.62
N LEU A 89 -6.16 3.95 -8.79
CA LEU A 89 -6.87 2.75 -9.23
C LEU A 89 -8.30 3.06 -9.68
N LEU A 90 -9.01 3.90 -8.95
CA LEU A 90 -10.35 4.37 -9.33
C LEU A 90 -10.32 5.16 -10.64
N TRP A 91 -9.33 6.03 -10.82
CA TRP A 91 -9.14 6.78 -12.06
C TRP A 91 -8.86 5.84 -13.25
N GLY A 92 -7.97 4.87 -13.10
CA GLY A 92 -7.68 3.88 -14.14
C GLY A 92 -8.89 2.97 -14.46
N TRP A 93 -9.67 2.61 -13.45
CA TRP A 93 -10.92 1.87 -13.63
C TRP A 93 -11.97 2.71 -14.39
N ALA A 94 -12.16 3.97 -14.01
CA ALA A 94 -13.07 4.91 -14.68
C ALA A 94 -12.65 5.19 -16.14
N GLY A 95 -11.35 5.18 -16.43
CA GLY A 95 -10.79 5.31 -17.77
C GLY A 95 -10.79 4.01 -18.59
N HIS A 96 -11.43 2.93 -18.11
CA HIS A 96 -11.43 1.60 -18.74
C HIS A 96 -10.05 0.96 -18.95
N LEU A 97 -9.04 1.42 -18.22
CA LEU A 97 -7.69 0.84 -18.23
C LEU A 97 -7.60 -0.44 -17.38
N PHE A 98 -8.49 -0.57 -16.40
CA PHE A 98 -8.57 -1.71 -15.49
C PHE A 98 -9.99 -2.28 -15.44
N THR A 99 -10.10 -3.59 -15.28
CA THR A 99 -11.35 -4.25 -14.89
C THR A 99 -11.51 -4.27 -13.38
N LEU A 100 -12.71 -4.60 -12.90
CA LEU A 100 -12.95 -4.81 -11.46
C LEU A 100 -12.07 -5.92 -10.88
N ARG A 101 -11.71 -6.94 -11.68
CA ARG A 101 -10.78 -8.00 -11.27
C ARG A 101 -9.37 -7.45 -11.03
N ASN A 102 -8.93 -6.48 -11.83
CA ASN A 102 -7.59 -5.90 -11.70
C ASN A 102 -7.51 -4.95 -10.49
N ALA A 103 -8.51 -4.07 -10.33
CA ALA A 103 -8.42 -2.93 -9.42
C ALA A 103 -9.26 -3.08 -8.13
N GLY A 104 -10.33 -3.88 -8.15
CA GLY A 104 -11.32 -3.92 -7.06
C GLY A 104 -10.73 -4.37 -5.74
N PHE A 105 -9.96 -5.45 -5.73
CA PHE A 105 -9.34 -5.97 -4.50
C PHE A 105 -8.28 -5.02 -3.93
N PRO A 106 -7.33 -4.48 -4.73
CA PRO A 106 -6.41 -3.43 -4.26
C PRO A 106 -7.12 -2.18 -3.72
N ILE A 107 -8.20 -1.72 -4.35
CA ILE A 107 -9.00 -0.57 -3.87
C ILE A 107 -9.53 -0.84 -2.45
N ILE A 108 -10.16 -2.00 -2.25
CA ILE A 108 -10.74 -2.37 -0.94
C ILE A 108 -9.64 -2.42 0.13
N ILE A 109 -8.51 -3.07 -0.15
CA ILE A 109 -7.39 -3.16 0.80
C ILE A 109 -6.88 -1.77 1.15
N ASN A 110 -6.64 -0.91 0.15
CA ASN A 110 -6.12 0.43 0.40
C ASN A 110 -7.07 1.25 1.28
N ILE A 111 -8.38 1.17 1.04
CA ILE A 111 -9.40 1.86 1.86
C ILE A 111 -9.36 1.35 3.30
N VAL A 112 -9.34 0.02 3.51
CA VAL A 112 -9.30 -0.59 4.84
C VAL A 112 -8.03 -0.19 5.58
N LEU A 113 -6.86 -0.25 4.93
CA LEU A 113 -5.59 0.13 5.53
C LEU A 113 -5.52 1.62 5.87
N ALA A 114 -5.99 2.49 4.96
CA ALA A 114 -6.06 3.92 5.20
C ALA A 114 -6.97 4.24 6.39
N ALA A 115 -8.16 3.63 6.44
CA ALA A 115 -9.10 3.80 7.55
C ALA A 115 -8.52 3.27 8.87
N TRP A 116 -7.82 2.14 8.85
CA TRP A 116 -7.23 1.56 10.04
C TRP A 116 -6.09 2.44 10.59
N VAL A 117 -5.13 2.84 9.75
CA VAL A 117 -4.06 3.79 10.15
C VAL A 117 -4.67 5.10 10.65
N TRP A 118 -5.68 5.63 9.96
CA TRP A 118 -6.40 6.83 10.38
C TRP A 118 -7.02 6.66 11.77
N SER A 119 -7.70 5.54 12.04
CA SER A 119 -8.33 5.28 13.33
C SER A 119 -7.33 5.11 14.49
N ALA A 120 -6.14 4.60 14.18
CA ALA A 120 -5.09 4.31 15.16
C ALA A 120 -4.14 5.49 15.43
N ARG A 121 -4.18 6.55 14.62
CA ARG A 121 -3.29 7.70 14.80
C ARG A 121 -3.64 8.49 16.07
N PRO A 122 -2.65 9.15 16.71
CA PRO A 122 -2.92 10.07 17.80
C PRO A 122 -3.88 11.16 17.35
N LYS A 123 -4.97 11.33 18.11
CA LYS A 123 -5.85 12.49 17.95
C LYS A 123 -5.27 13.61 18.81
N SER A 124 -4.94 14.73 18.16
CA SER A 124 -4.56 15.98 18.81
C SER A 124 -5.59 16.41 19.85
#